data_AF-A0A3D5SYQ9-F1
#
_entry.id   AF-A0A3D5SYQ9-F1
#
_cell.length_a   1.000
_cell.length_b   1.000
_cell.length_c   1.000
_cell.angle_alpha   90.00
_cell.angle_beta   90.00
_cell.angle_gamma   90.00
#
_symmetry.space_group_name_H-M   'P 1'
#
loop_
_entity.id
_entity.type
_entity.pdbx_description
1 polymer ?
#
loop_
_entity_poly.entity_id
_entity_poly.type
_entity_poly.pdbx_seq_one_letter_code
_entity_poly.pdbx_strand_id
1 'polypeptide(L)'
;MLFNSPEFIYLFLPVVLAGFFWLARWSHRVAATWLTAASLFFYGWWNPAYVGLLLASIFFNYGMGLALAREAGRPPQARRPMLLAFAIAADLGLLGYFKYANFFLDSANALLGTGWNAGSIILPLGISFFTFTQIAFLVDAWRGIAREFNFIHYGLFVTYFPHLIAGPVLHHKEMMPQFGRAETYRMNWENLAVGLTIFAIGLFKKVVLADGVAPLAGPVFDAARSGVALSFLEAWGGALAYTL
;
A
#
# COMPACT_ATOMS: atom_id res chain seq x y z
N MET A 1 -11.99 -1.57 2.91
CA MET A 1 -13.07 -0.56 2.96
C MET A 1 -12.73 0.54 1.98
N LEU A 2 -13.71 1.10 1.25
CA LEU A 2 -13.46 2.17 0.29
C LEU A 2 -13.46 3.55 0.97
N PHE A 3 -12.62 4.48 0.53
CA PHE A 3 -12.52 5.82 1.12
C PHE A 3 -13.80 6.68 0.94
N ASN A 4 -14.58 6.40 -0.11
CA ASN A 4 -15.86 7.07 -0.37
C ASN A 4 -17.07 6.38 0.29
N SER A 5 -16.84 5.31 1.07
CA SER A 5 -17.93 4.56 1.71
C SER A 5 -18.44 5.25 2.99
N PRO A 6 -19.74 5.15 3.32
CA PRO A 6 -20.29 5.66 4.57
C PRO A 6 -19.60 5.09 5.82
N GLU A 7 -19.22 3.81 5.78
CA GLU A 7 -18.51 3.13 6.87
C GLU A 7 -17.14 3.75 7.11
N PHE A 8 -16.44 4.16 6.05
CA PHE A 8 -15.18 4.89 6.19
C PHE A 8 -15.37 6.27 6.80
N ILE A 9 -16.30 7.04 6.22
CA ILE A 9 -16.45 8.47 6.50
C ILE A 9 -17.05 8.70 7.89
N TYR A 10 -18.11 7.97 8.25
CA TYR A 10 -18.89 8.23 9.46
C TYR A 10 -18.48 7.38 10.66
N LEU A 11 -17.82 6.23 10.44
CA LEU A 11 -17.44 5.32 11.52
C LEU A 11 -15.92 5.20 11.66
N PHE A 12 -15.23 4.64 10.68
CA PHE A 12 -13.81 4.32 10.81
C PHE A 12 -12.94 5.56 11.01
N LEU A 13 -13.04 6.57 10.13
CA LEU A 13 -12.17 7.76 10.21
C LEU A 13 -12.36 8.55 11.53
N PRO A 14 -13.59 8.86 11.98
CA PRO A 14 -13.80 9.54 13.26
C PRO A 14 -13.28 8.73 14.46
N VAL A 15 -13.54 7.42 14.48
CA VAL A 15 -13.06 6.53 15.57
C VAL A 15 -11.54 6.47 15.60
N VAL A 16 -10.88 6.34 14.44
CA VAL A 16 -9.43 6.29 14.35
C VAL A 16 -8.80 7.61 14.78
N LEU A 17 -9.30 8.76 14.32
CA LEU A 17 -8.80 10.08 14.71
C LEU A 17 -9.03 10.36 16.20
N ALA A 18 -10.24 10.11 16.71
CA ALA A 18 -10.56 10.31 18.11
C ALA A 18 -9.69 9.42 19.01
N GLY A 19 -9.57 8.13 18.67
CA GLY A 19 -8.71 7.18 19.39
C GLY A 19 -7.24 7.60 19.35
N PHE A 20 -6.72 8.03 18.21
CA PHE A 20 -5.34 8.48 18.05
C PHE A 20 -5.02 9.66 18.98
N PHE A 21 -5.82 10.73 18.93
CA PHE A 21 -5.58 11.92 19.76
C PHE A 21 -5.92 11.70 21.24
N TRP A 22 -6.84 10.80 21.57
CA TRP A 22 -7.13 10.44 22.95
C TRP A 22 -5.96 9.66 23.57
N LEU A 23 -5.48 8.62 22.89
CA LEU A 23 -4.34 7.81 23.35
C LEU A 23 -3.02 8.59 23.34
N ALA A 24 -2.88 9.55 22.44
CA ALA A 24 -1.72 10.45 22.38
C ALA A 24 -1.52 11.26 23.66
N ARG A 25 -2.60 11.55 24.41
CA ARG A 25 -2.50 12.22 25.72
C ARG A 25 -1.79 11.37 26.78
N TRP A 26 -1.78 10.04 26.61
CA TRP A 26 -1.18 9.11 27.57
C TRP A 26 0.22 8.69 27.12
N SER A 27 0.35 8.31 25.85
CA SER A 27 1.64 7.89 25.30
C SER A 27 1.63 7.94 23.77
N HIS A 28 2.64 8.59 23.19
CA HIS A 28 2.85 8.61 21.74
C HIS A 28 3.01 7.19 21.17
N ARG A 29 3.64 6.28 21.92
CA ARG A 29 3.80 4.89 21.52
C ARG A 29 2.46 4.16 21.40
N VAL A 30 1.55 4.41 22.34
CA VAL A 30 0.21 3.79 22.34
C VAL A 30 -0.63 4.36 21.20
N ALA A 31 -0.55 5.67 20.94
CA ALA A 31 -1.20 6.30 19.80
C ALA A 31 -0.70 5.76 18.45
N ALA A 32 0.62 5.61 18.28
CA ALA A 32 1.21 5.01 17.09
C ALA A 32 0.74 3.54 16.92
N THR A 33 0.71 2.78 18.02
CA THR A 33 0.22 1.38 18.01
C THR A 33 -1.25 1.30 17.58
N TRP A 34 -2.09 2.20 18.10
CA TRP A 34 -3.49 2.32 17.69
C TRP A 34 -3.62 2.57 16.19
N LEU A 35 -2.81 3.48 15.65
CA LEU A 35 -2.84 3.80 14.23
C LEU A 35 -2.34 2.63 13.37
N THR A 36 -1.33 1.89 13.83
CA THR A 36 -0.89 0.63 13.18
C THR A 36 -2.02 -0.42 13.20
N ALA A 37 -2.67 -0.63 14.34
CA ALA A 37 -3.76 -1.60 14.47
C ALA A 37 -4.97 -1.23 13.60
N ALA A 38 -5.37 0.04 13.61
CA ALA A 38 -6.40 0.56 12.73
C ALA A 38 -6.04 0.37 11.25
N SER A 39 -4.77 0.55 10.91
CA SER A 39 -4.30 0.38 9.53
C SER A 39 -4.31 -1.08 9.08
N LEU A 40 -3.90 -2.00 9.94
CA LEU A 40 -4.00 -3.44 9.70
C LEU A 40 -5.46 -3.89 9.58
N PHE A 41 -6.36 -3.36 10.42
CA PHE A 41 -7.79 -3.61 10.32
C PHE A 41 -8.36 -3.14 8.97
N PHE A 42 -8.00 -1.92 8.56
CA PHE A 42 -8.42 -1.37 7.26
C PHE A 42 -7.96 -2.24 6.09
N TYR A 43 -6.70 -2.72 6.13
CA TYR A 43 -6.16 -3.64 5.14
C TYR A 43 -6.92 -4.98 5.12
N GLY A 44 -7.12 -5.57 6.30
CA GLY A 44 -7.83 -6.83 6.47
C GLY A 44 -9.32 -6.78 6.13
N TRP A 45 -9.91 -5.60 6.01
CA TRP A 45 -11.32 -5.43 5.64
C TRP A 45 -11.68 -6.10 4.30
N TRP A 46 -10.74 -6.15 3.35
CA TRP A 46 -10.98 -6.81 2.07
C TRP A 46 -10.82 -8.33 2.18
N ASN A 47 -9.71 -8.79 2.75
CA ASN A 47 -9.47 -10.21 3.00
C ASN A 47 -8.47 -10.38 4.16
N PRO A 48 -8.91 -10.89 5.32
CA PRO A 48 -8.07 -11.06 6.50
C PRO A 48 -6.87 -11.99 6.31
N ALA A 49 -6.94 -12.96 5.37
CA ALA A 49 -5.87 -13.93 5.15
C ALA A 49 -4.56 -13.24 4.72
N TYR A 50 -4.65 -12.13 3.98
CA TYR A 50 -3.47 -11.39 3.53
C TYR A 50 -2.86 -10.48 4.60
N VAL A 51 -3.53 -10.27 5.73
CA VAL A 51 -2.91 -9.59 6.88
C VAL A 51 -1.71 -10.39 7.38
N GLY A 52 -1.82 -11.73 7.41
CA GLY A 52 -0.71 -12.61 7.78
C GLY A 52 0.49 -12.47 6.82
N LEU A 53 0.22 -12.38 5.52
CA LEU A 53 1.25 -12.15 4.50
C LEU A 53 1.95 -10.79 4.70
N LEU A 54 1.18 -9.72 4.92
CA LEU A 54 1.70 -8.38 5.16
C LEU A 54 2.55 -8.34 6.44
N LEU A 55 2.07 -8.95 7.53
CA LEU A 55 2.81 -9.02 8.79
C LEU A 55 4.11 -9.82 8.63
N ALA A 56 4.07 -10.98 7.95
CA ALA A 56 5.27 -11.77 7.67
C ALA A 56 6.31 -10.96 6.87
N SER A 57 5.86 -10.23 5.85
CA SER A 57 6.69 -9.31 5.07
C SER A 57 7.31 -8.22 5.95
N ILE A 58 6.53 -7.59 6.83
CA ILE A 58 7.00 -6.57 7.78
C ILE A 58 8.06 -7.14 8.72
N PHE A 59 7.82 -8.30 9.33
CA PHE A 59 8.80 -8.90 10.24
C PHE A 59 10.09 -9.27 9.53
N PHE A 60 9.99 -9.85 8.33
CA PHE A 60 11.14 -10.19 7.50
C PHE A 60 11.97 -8.94 7.15
N ASN A 61 11.34 -7.93 6.56
CA ASN A 61 12.04 -6.73 6.10
C ASN A 61 12.58 -5.87 7.23
N TYR A 62 11.87 -5.80 8.35
CA TYR A 62 12.39 -5.16 9.56
C TYR A 62 13.67 -5.87 10.06
N GLY A 63 13.64 -7.21 10.13
CA GLY A 63 14.79 -8.02 10.53
C GLY A 63 15.99 -7.82 9.59
N MET A 64 15.75 -7.85 8.27
CA MET A 64 16.79 -7.60 7.26
C MET A 64 17.33 -6.17 7.34
N GLY A 65 16.47 -5.17 7.53
CA GLY A 65 16.89 -3.78 7.73
C GLY A 65 17.78 -3.60 8.97
N LEU A 66 17.43 -4.25 10.08
CA LEU A 66 18.24 -4.22 11.30
C LEU A 66 19.59 -4.93 11.10
N ALA A 67 19.62 -6.06 10.38
CA ALA A 67 20.86 -6.75 10.04
C ALA A 67 21.76 -5.86 9.15
N LEU A 68 21.19 -5.17 8.16
CA LEU A 68 21.91 -4.22 7.30
C LEU A 68 22.47 -3.02 8.08
N ALA A 69 21.73 -2.54 9.08
CA ALA A 69 22.14 -1.45 9.95
C ALA A 69 23.27 -1.85 10.91
N ARG A 70 23.24 -3.07 11.47
CA ARG A 70 24.30 -3.57 12.35
C ARG A 70 25.64 -3.79 11.65
N GLU A 71 25.61 -4.07 10.35
CA GLU A 71 26.81 -4.17 9.51
C GLU A 71 27.30 -2.79 9.02
N ALA A 72 26.57 -1.69 9.30
CA ALA A 72 27.01 -0.34 8.96
C ALA A 72 28.17 0.09 9.87
N GLY A 73 29.39 0.11 9.33
CA GLY A 73 30.61 0.47 10.08
C GLY A 73 31.66 -0.65 10.15
N ARG A 74 31.34 -1.85 9.66
CA ARG A 74 32.34 -2.92 9.45
C ARG A 74 32.98 -2.78 8.06
N PRO A 75 34.23 -3.26 7.87
CA PRO A 75 34.90 -3.18 6.58
C PRO A 75 34.03 -3.77 5.45
N PRO A 76 34.12 -3.24 4.21
CA PRO A 76 33.10 -3.35 3.15
C PRO A 76 32.70 -4.76 2.64
N GLN A 77 33.22 -5.85 3.21
CA GLN A 77 33.65 -6.98 2.39
C GLN A 77 33.17 -8.38 2.79
N ALA A 78 31.96 -8.60 3.30
CA ALA A 78 31.46 -9.99 3.24
C ALA A 78 29.95 -10.24 3.14
N ARG A 79 29.05 -9.39 3.66
CA ARG A 79 27.63 -9.83 3.77
C ARG A 79 26.60 -8.77 3.43
N ARG A 80 26.91 -7.49 3.58
CA ARG A 80 25.96 -6.39 3.39
C ARG A 80 25.30 -6.33 2.00
N PRO A 81 26.03 -6.43 0.88
CA PRO A 81 25.39 -6.46 -0.45
C PRO A 81 24.61 -7.75 -0.69
N MET A 82 25.07 -8.89 -0.17
CA MET A 82 24.35 -10.17 -0.28
C MET A 82 23.04 -10.17 0.53
N LEU A 83 23.05 -9.61 1.75
CA LEU A 83 21.86 -9.44 2.58
C LEU A 83 20.83 -8.54 1.89
N LEU A 84 21.27 -7.43 1.32
CA LEU A 84 20.39 -6.54 0.56
C LEU A 84 19.82 -7.25 -0.67
N ALA A 85 20.67 -7.91 -1.47
CA ALA A 85 20.25 -8.65 -2.65
C ALA A 85 19.25 -9.76 -2.30
N PHE A 86 19.50 -10.51 -1.21
CA PHE A 86 18.58 -11.54 -0.73
C PHE A 86 17.23 -10.96 -0.29
N ALA A 87 17.22 -9.88 0.48
CA ALA A 87 15.98 -9.25 0.93
C ALA A 87 15.15 -8.72 -0.26
N ILE A 88 15.80 -8.01 -1.19
CA ILE A 88 15.14 -7.52 -2.41
C ILE A 88 14.66 -8.67 -3.29
N ALA A 89 15.44 -9.75 -3.43
CA ALA A 89 15.05 -10.91 -4.21
C ALA A 89 13.84 -11.63 -3.59
N ALA A 90 13.75 -11.70 -2.26
CA ALA A 90 12.59 -12.25 -1.56
C ALA A 90 11.33 -11.40 -1.80
N ASP A 91 11.46 -10.07 -1.66
CA ASP A 91 10.37 -9.11 -1.91
C ASP A 91 9.87 -9.17 -3.37
N LEU A 92 10.78 -9.12 -4.34
CA LEU A 92 10.46 -9.22 -5.76
C LEU A 92 9.96 -10.61 -6.15
N GLY A 93 10.46 -11.67 -5.52
CA GLY A 93 9.99 -13.03 -5.70
C GLY A 93 8.53 -13.19 -5.25
N LEU A 94 8.20 -12.64 -4.09
CA LEU A 94 6.83 -12.63 -3.57
C LEU A 94 5.88 -11.85 -4.49
N LEU A 95 6.29 -10.65 -4.90
CA LEU A 95 5.54 -9.82 -5.84
C LEU A 95 5.37 -10.53 -7.20
N GLY A 96 6.44 -11.13 -7.70
CA GLY A 96 6.47 -11.87 -8.96
C GLY A 96 5.52 -13.06 -8.95
N TYR A 97 5.53 -13.84 -7.87
CA TYR A 97 4.61 -14.97 -7.67
C TYR A 97 3.16 -14.52 -7.75
N PHE A 98 2.72 -13.58 -6.89
CA PHE A 98 1.31 -13.20 -6.85
C PHE A 98 0.84 -12.46 -8.12
N LYS A 99 1.74 -11.72 -8.78
CA LYS A 99 1.38 -10.92 -9.97
C LYS A 99 1.35 -11.73 -11.26
N TYR A 100 2.23 -12.71 -11.41
CA TYR A 100 2.43 -13.39 -12.70
C TYR A 100 2.16 -14.90 -12.68
N ALA A 101 1.94 -15.53 -11.52
CA ALA A 101 1.76 -16.98 -11.49
C ALA A 101 0.58 -17.47 -12.34
N ASN A 102 -0.58 -16.80 -12.32
CA ASN A 102 -1.71 -17.17 -13.19
C ASN A 102 -1.32 -17.06 -14.68
N PHE A 103 -0.68 -15.96 -15.08
CA PHE A 103 -0.23 -15.76 -16.47
C PHE A 103 0.74 -16.86 -16.93
N PHE A 104 1.71 -17.24 -16.08
CA PHE A 104 2.66 -18.30 -16.40
C PHE A 104 2.00 -19.68 -16.46
N LEU A 105 1.04 -19.96 -15.57
CA LEU A 105 0.27 -21.20 -15.60
C LEU A 105 -0.59 -21.30 -16.86
N ASP A 106 -1.31 -20.24 -17.22
CA ASP A 106 -2.15 -20.19 -18.42
C ASP A 106 -1.32 -20.35 -19.70
N SER A 107 -0.17 -19.67 -19.75
CA SER A 107 0.75 -19.77 -20.89
C SER A 107 1.37 -21.17 -21.03
N ALA A 108 1.76 -21.78 -19.91
CA ALA A 108 2.30 -23.14 -19.91
C ALA A 108 1.25 -24.18 -20.33
N ASN A 109 0.02 -24.05 -19.83
CA ASN A 109 -1.11 -24.90 -20.21
C ASN A 109 -1.42 -24.78 -21.71
N ALA A 110 -1.41 -23.55 -22.25
CA ALA A 110 -1.64 -23.32 -23.68
C ALA A 110 -0.53 -23.93 -24.55
N LEU A 111 0.73 -23.89 -24.11
CA LEU A 111 1.87 -24.39 -24.89
C LEU A 111 2.05 -25.91 -24.78
N LEU A 112 1.87 -26.46 -23.59
CA LEU A 112 2.14 -27.88 -23.29
C LEU A 112 0.89 -28.76 -23.40
N GLY A 113 -0.29 -28.17 -23.60
CA GLY A 113 -1.55 -28.89 -23.58
C GLY A 113 -1.88 -29.49 -22.22
N THR A 114 -1.27 -29.01 -21.14
CA THR A 114 -1.49 -29.48 -19.78
C THR A 114 -2.76 -28.86 -19.20
N GLY A 115 -3.47 -29.61 -18.35
CA GLY A 115 -4.63 -29.12 -17.60
C GLY A 115 -4.28 -28.71 -16.17
N TRP A 116 -3.10 -28.14 -15.94
CA TRP A 116 -2.67 -27.80 -14.59
C TRP A 116 -3.56 -26.70 -14.02
N ASN A 117 -4.30 -27.03 -12.97
CA ASN A 117 -5.13 -26.09 -12.24
C ASN A 117 -4.59 -25.96 -10.82
N ALA A 118 -3.76 -24.93 -10.59
CA ALA A 118 -3.23 -24.62 -9.27
C ALA A 118 -4.19 -23.79 -8.40
N GLY A 119 -5.45 -23.59 -8.85
CA GLY A 119 -6.36 -22.58 -8.34
C GLY A 119 -5.94 -21.18 -8.77
N SER A 120 -6.91 -20.28 -8.94
CA SER A 120 -6.61 -18.88 -9.27
C SER A 120 -5.92 -18.22 -8.09
N ILE A 121 -4.65 -17.86 -8.24
CA ILE A 121 -3.90 -17.15 -7.22
C ILE A 121 -4.48 -15.73 -7.14
N ILE A 122 -5.10 -15.41 -6.01
CA ILE A 122 -5.69 -14.08 -5.80
C ILE A 122 -4.56 -13.09 -5.45
N LEU A 123 -4.50 -11.99 -6.19
CA LEU A 123 -3.52 -10.92 -5.99
C LEU A 123 -3.88 -10.13 -4.71
N PRO A 124 -2.99 -10.05 -3.71
CA PRO A 124 -3.25 -9.26 -2.52
C PRO A 124 -3.32 -7.77 -2.87
N LEU A 125 -4.32 -7.08 -2.32
CA LEU A 125 -4.45 -5.64 -2.50
C LEU A 125 -3.17 -4.94 -1.99
N GLY A 126 -2.68 -3.96 -2.74
CA GLY A 126 -1.53 -3.14 -2.33
C GLY A 126 -0.17 -3.86 -2.32
N ILE A 127 -0.04 -5.11 -2.80
CA ILE A 127 1.24 -5.86 -2.73
C ILE A 127 2.41 -5.11 -3.34
N SER A 128 2.23 -4.51 -4.52
CA SER A 128 3.26 -3.70 -5.15
C SER A 128 3.71 -2.55 -4.25
N PHE A 129 2.77 -1.83 -3.63
CA PHE A 129 3.06 -0.65 -2.82
C PHE A 129 3.87 -1.02 -1.58
N PHE A 130 3.37 -1.95 -0.76
CA PHE A 130 4.11 -2.33 0.45
C PHE A 130 5.46 -2.99 0.11
N THR A 131 5.58 -3.69 -1.03
CA THR A 131 6.85 -4.29 -1.47
C THR A 131 7.86 -3.19 -1.79
N PHE A 132 7.50 -2.21 -2.62
CA PHE A 132 8.41 -1.12 -2.96
C PHE A 132 8.73 -0.21 -1.77
N THR A 133 7.79 0.02 -0.87
CA THR A 133 8.02 0.74 0.39
C THR A 133 9.03 0.01 1.28
N GLN A 134 8.95 -1.33 1.37
CA GLN A 134 9.91 -2.14 2.13
C GLN A 134 11.29 -2.17 1.47
N ILE A 135 11.36 -2.31 0.14
CA ILE A 135 12.62 -2.20 -0.62
C ILE A 135 13.27 -0.82 -0.42
N ALA A 136 12.49 0.26 -0.47
CA ALA A 136 13.00 1.61 -0.24
C ALA A 136 13.63 1.74 1.15
N PHE A 137 12.99 1.17 2.18
CA PHE A 137 13.56 1.08 3.52
C PHE A 137 14.86 0.26 3.58
N LEU A 138 14.91 -0.91 2.94
CA LEU A 138 16.14 -1.73 2.90
C LEU A 138 17.30 -0.98 2.26
N VAL A 139 17.05 -0.27 1.16
CA VAL A 139 18.04 0.56 0.48
C VAL A 139 18.48 1.73 1.36
N ASP A 140 17.55 2.41 2.05
CA ASP A 140 17.87 3.47 3.00
C ASP A 140 18.70 2.95 4.19
N ALA A 141 18.41 1.75 4.70
CA ALA A 141 19.19 1.09 5.74
C ALA A 141 20.60 0.69 5.24
N TRP A 142 20.71 0.19 4.02
CA TRP A 142 21.99 -0.11 3.39
C TRP A 142 22.85 1.15 3.16
N ARG A 143 22.23 2.27 2.76
CA ARG A 143 22.91 3.57 2.62
C ARG A 143 23.25 4.25 3.95
N GLY A 144 22.77 3.73 5.09
CA GLY A 144 22.94 4.38 6.39
C GLY A 144 22.08 5.64 6.56
N ILE A 145 21.05 5.82 5.73
CA ILE A 145 20.10 6.93 5.80
C ILE A 145 19.00 6.65 6.82
N ALA A 146 18.60 5.38 6.98
CA ALA A 146 17.65 4.98 8.01
C ALA A 146 18.27 5.13 9.41
N ARG A 147 17.71 6.02 10.23
CA ARG A 147 18.21 6.35 11.58
C ARG A 147 17.30 5.87 12.71
N GLU A 148 16.08 5.46 12.40
CA GLU A 148 15.08 5.03 13.38
C GLU A 148 14.67 3.59 13.09
N PHE A 149 14.83 2.73 14.09
CA PHE A 149 14.47 1.31 14.03
C PHE A 149 13.47 0.98 15.14
N ASN A 150 12.43 1.82 15.28
CA ASN A 150 11.31 1.49 16.15
C ASN A 150 10.34 0.60 15.36
N PHE A 151 10.13 -0.63 15.83
CA PHE A 151 9.26 -1.59 15.15
C PHE A 151 7.83 -1.08 14.92
N ILE A 152 7.27 -0.30 15.85
CA ILE A 152 5.90 0.24 15.73
C ILE A 152 5.85 1.30 14.65
N HIS A 153 6.84 2.19 14.61
CA HIS A 153 6.93 3.22 13.57
C HIS A 153 7.18 2.61 12.19
N TYR A 154 8.00 1.55 12.11
CA TYR A 154 8.18 0.79 10.88
C TYR A 154 6.90 0.05 10.45
N GLY A 155 6.21 -0.61 11.39
CA GLY A 155 4.93 -1.25 11.12
C GLY A 155 3.90 -0.24 10.61
N LEU A 156 3.82 0.93 11.25
CA LEU A 156 2.98 2.04 10.80
C LEU A 156 3.39 2.56 9.42
N PHE A 157 4.69 2.73 9.16
CA PHE A 157 5.22 3.17 7.86
C PHE A 157 4.71 2.31 6.70
N VAL A 158 4.80 0.99 6.87
CA VAL A 158 4.40 0.04 5.85
C VAL A 158 2.87 -0.04 5.76
N THR A 159 2.17 -0.01 6.90
CA THR A 159 0.73 -0.30 6.93
C THR A 159 -0.16 0.92 6.74
N TYR A 160 0.38 2.15 6.80
CA TYR A 160 -0.41 3.38 6.92
C TYR A 160 -1.58 3.44 5.93
N PHE A 161 -2.80 3.29 6.45
CA PHE A 161 -3.99 3.04 5.63
C PHE A 161 -4.28 4.10 4.55
N PRO A 162 -4.01 5.42 4.74
CA PRO A 162 -4.24 6.41 3.69
C PRO A 162 -3.39 6.18 2.44
N HIS A 163 -2.29 5.43 2.56
CA HIS A 163 -1.32 5.23 1.50
C HIS A 163 -1.27 3.77 0.97
N LEU A 164 -1.43 2.77 1.85
CA LEU A 164 -1.13 1.37 1.58
C LEU A 164 -1.74 0.78 0.29
N ILE A 165 -2.95 1.21 -0.10
CA ILE A 165 -3.66 0.63 -1.24
C ILE A 165 -3.24 1.25 -2.57
N ALA A 166 -3.10 2.59 -2.62
CA ALA A 166 -2.97 3.32 -3.88
C ALA A 166 -2.34 4.73 -3.75
N GLY A 167 -1.62 5.03 -2.67
CA GLY A 167 -0.94 6.31 -2.53
C GLY A 167 0.44 6.36 -3.22
N PRO A 168 1.14 7.50 -3.19
CA PRO A 168 2.50 7.63 -3.75
C PRO A 168 3.56 6.97 -2.85
N VAL A 169 4.43 6.11 -3.41
CA VAL A 169 5.39 5.29 -2.64
C VAL A 169 6.12 6.14 -1.59
N LEU A 170 5.92 5.83 -0.31
CA LEU A 170 6.49 6.59 0.79
C LEU A 170 7.97 6.28 0.99
N HIS A 171 8.76 7.33 1.26
CA HIS A 171 10.17 7.19 1.63
C HIS A 171 10.35 7.25 3.15
N HIS A 172 11.15 6.32 3.67
CA HIS A 172 11.41 6.18 5.10
C HIS A 172 12.01 7.46 5.71
N LYS A 173 12.96 8.09 4.99
CA LYS A 173 13.61 9.34 5.41
C LYS A 173 12.65 10.52 5.63
N GLU A 174 11.50 10.53 4.95
CA GLU A 174 10.51 11.61 5.00
C GLU A 174 9.45 11.35 6.07
N MET A 175 9.04 10.08 6.22
CA MET A 175 7.97 9.68 7.14
C MET A 175 8.46 9.52 8.58
N MET A 176 9.61 8.87 8.82
CA MET A 176 10.01 8.51 10.19
C MET A 176 10.20 9.72 11.11
N PRO A 177 10.86 10.81 10.66
CA PRO A 177 11.00 12.00 11.52
C PRO A 177 9.67 12.58 11.97
N GLN A 178 8.58 12.38 11.22
CA GLN A 178 7.25 12.85 11.59
C GLN A 178 6.67 12.02 12.75
N PHE A 179 6.96 10.73 12.83
CA PHE A 179 6.50 9.87 13.92
C PHE A 179 7.25 10.11 15.23
N GLY A 180 8.47 10.64 15.16
CA GLY A 180 9.25 11.06 16.33
C GLY A 180 8.89 12.45 16.88
N ARG A 181 8.19 13.29 16.10
CA ARG A 181 7.82 14.66 16.48
C ARG A 181 6.62 14.69 17.43
N ALA A 182 6.76 15.38 18.56
CA ALA A 182 5.69 15.50 19.55
C ALA A 182 4.48 16.27 19.00
N GLU A 183 4.70 17.17 18.04
CA GLU A 183 3.66 17.95 17.38
C GLU A 183 2.66 17.09 16.62
N THR A 184 3.10 15.95 16.06
CA THR A 184 2.25 14.99 15.34
C THR A 184 1.15 14.39 16.22
N TYR A 185 1.42 14.29 17.52
CA TYR A 185 0.51 13.69 18.50
C TYR A 185 -0.44 14.73 19.12
N ARG A 186 -0.40 15.98 18.65
CA ARG A 186 -1.27 17.06 19.11
C ARG A 186 -2.23 17.46 18.00
N MET A 187 -3.47 17.75 18.38
CA MET A 187 -4.45 18.24 17.42
C MET A 187 -4.00 19.60 16.88
N ASN A 188 -3.86 19.70 15.56
CA ASN A 188 -3.62 20.94 14.85
C ASN A 188 -4.82 21.22 13.94
N TRP A 189 -5.54 22.31 14.23
CA TRP A 189 -6.74 22.70 13.51
C TRP A 189 -6.48 23.07 12.05
N GLU A 190 -5.31 23.62 11.74
CA GLU A 190 -4.91 23.94 10.36
C GLU A 190 -4.74 22.65 9.55
N ASN A 191 -4.01 21.66 10.08
CA ASN A 191 -3.84 20.36 9.44
C ASN A 191 -5.18 19.64 9.25
N LEU A 192 -6.08 19.73 10.23
CA LEU A 192 -7.42 19.14 10.12
C LEU A 192 -8.25 19.83 9.03
N ALA A 193 -8.25 21.16 8.98
CA ALA A 193 -8.98 21.93 7.96
C ALA A 193 -8.44 21.65 6.54
N VAL A 194 -7.12 21.67 6.36
CA VAL A 194 -6.46 21.33 5.08
C VAL A 194 -6.77 19.88 4.69
N GLY A 195 -6.64 18.94 5.62
CA GLY A 195 -6.92 17.52 5.39
C GLY A 195 -8.37 17.27 4.97
N LEU A 196 -9.34 17.86 5.68
CA LEU A 196 -10.76 17.78 5.34
C LEU A 196 -11.07 18.40 3.97
N THR A 197 -10.41 19.52 3.64
CA THR A 197 -10.58 20.19 2.34
C THR A 197 -10.07 19.31 1.20
N ILE A 198 -8.86 18.75 1.32
CA ILE A 198 -8.28 17.83 0.32
C ILE A 198 -9.15 16.57 0.21
N PHE A 199 -9.61 16.03 1.34
CA PHE A 199 -10.49 14.86 1.36
C PHE A 199 -11.82 15.15 0.65
N ALA A 200 -12.46 16.29 0.90
CA ALA A 200 -13.72 16.68 0.26
C ALA A 200 -13.56 16.87 -1.25
N ILE A 201 -12.48 17.52 -1.70
CA ILE A 201 -12.16 17.68 -3.13
C ILE A 201 -11.95 16.30 -3.78
N GLY A 202 -11.20 15.41 -3.13
CA GLY A 202 -10.98 14.04 -3.59
C GLY A 202 -12.28 13.24 -3.68
N LEU A 203 -13.14 13.36 -2.67
CA LEU A 203 -14.44 12.69 -2.62
C LEU A 203 -15.36 13.18 -3.74
N PHE A 204 -15.42 14.49 -3.99
CA PHE A 204 -16.19 15.05 -5.10
C PHE A 204 -15.67 14.53 -6.45
N LYS A 205 -14.35 14.59 -6.69
CA LYS A 205 -13.74 14.07 -7.92
C LYS A 205 -14.06 12.58 -8.11
N LYS A 206 -14.02 11.78 -7.05
CA LYS A 206 -14.29 10.34 -7.13
C LYS A 206 -15.77 10.05 -7.39
N VAL A 207 -16.65 10.57 -6.54
CA VAL A 207 -18.08 10.18 -6.54
C VAL A 207 -18.86 10.90 -7.63
N VAL A 208 -18.57 12.17 -7.90
CA VAL A 208 -19.34 12.97 -8.86
C VAL A 208 -18.76 12.88 -10.26
N LEU A 209 -17.43 12.98 -10.42
CA LEU A 209 -16.80 12.96 -11.74
C LEU A 209 -16.50 11.53 -12.18
N ALA A 210 -15.56 10.83 -11.53
CA ALA A 210 -15.10 9.52 -11.99
C ALA A 210 -16.21 8.47 -11.97
N ASP A 211 -16.92 8.31 -10.84
CA ASP A 211 -18.02 7.35 -10.72
C ASP A 211 -19.25 7.77 -11.55
N GLY A 212 -19.43 9.07 -11.81
CA GLY A 212 -20.48 9.61 -12.68
C GLY A 212 -20.21 9.40 -14.17
N VAL A 213 -18.95 9.41 -14.60
CA VAL A 213 -18.51 9.19 -15.99
C VAL A 213 -18.28 7.70 -16.28
N ALA A 214 -17.98 6.88 -15.27
CA ALA A 214 -17.73 5.45 -15.43
C ALA A 214 -18.82 4.68 -16.23
N PRO A 215 -20.13 4.97 -16.08
CA PRO A 215 -21.19 4.34 -16.89
C PRO A 215 -21.13 4.67 -18.39
N LEU A 216 -20.42 5.74 -18.79
CA LEU A 216 -20.20 6.10 -20.19
C LEU A 216 -19.00 5.33 -20.78
N ALA A 217 -18.00 5.03 -19.96
CA ALA A 217 -16.81 4.29 -20.40
C ALA A 217 -17.04 2.77 -20.43
N GLY A 218 -17.60 2.21 -19.35
CA GLY A 218 -17.73 0.75 -19.15
C GLY A 218 -18.34 0.00 -20.34
N PRO A 219 -19.53 0.39 -20.84
CA PRO A 219 -20.18 -0.28 -21.96
C PRO A 219 -19.35 -0.29 -23.24
N VAL A 220 -18.55 0.75 -23.49
CA VAL A 220 -17.68 0.82 -24.68
C VAL A 220 -16.57 -0.23 -24.59
N PHE A 221 -15.93 -0.38 -23.43
CA PHE A 221 -14.90 -1.41 -23.23
C PHE A 221 -15.49 -2.83 -23.24
N ASP A 222 -16.68 -3.02 -22.68
CA ASP A 222 -17.37 -4.31 -22.69
C ASP A 222 -17.79 -4.71 -24.12
N ALA A 223 -18.32 -3.77 -24.91
CA ALA A 223 -18.63 -3.95 -26.32
C ALA A 223 -17.37 -4.34 -27.12
N ALA A 224 -16.27 -3.60 -26.95
CA ALA A 224 -15.00 -3.92 -27.58
C ALA A 224 -14.50 -5.33 -27.21
N ARG A 225 -14.60 -5.70 -25.93
CA ARG A 225 -14.19 -7.03 -25.43
C ARG A 225 -15.02 -8.16 -26.03
N SER A 226 -16.30 -7.92 -26.26
CA SER A 226 -17.23 -8.87 -26.88
C SER A 226 -17.12 -8.95 -28.41
N GLY A 227 -16.23 -8.16 -29.03
CA GLY A 227 -16.02 -8.14 -30.48
C GLY A 227 -17.04 -7.30 -31.27
N VAL A 228 -17.81 -6.45 -30.60
CA VAL A 228 -18.71 -5.49 -31.26
C VAL A 228 -17.90 -4.38 -31.91
N ALA A 229 -18.17 -4.10 -33.19
CA ALA A 229 -17.54 -3.00 -33.91
C ALA A 229 -18.06 -1.66 -33.38
N LEU A 230 -17.16 -0.85 -32.83
CA LEU A 230 -17.44 0.49 -32.34
C LEU A 230 -17.24 1.52 -33.46
N SER A 231 -18.11 2.53 -33.52
CA SER A 231 -17.87 3.71 -34.34
C SER A 231 -16.71 4.55 -33.79
N PHE A 232 -16.14 5.41 -34.63
CA PHE A 232 -15.06 6.33 -34.24
C PHE A 232 -15.42 7.16 -32.99
N LEU A 233 -16.65 7.69 -32.93
CA LEU A 233 -17.10 8.53 -31.83
C LEU A 233 -17.32 7.73 -30.54
N GLU A 234 -17.83 6.51 -30.62
CA GLU A 234 -18.00 5.65 -29.44
C GLU A 234 -16.65 5.23 -28.85
N ALA A 235 -15.70 4.84 -29.72
CA ALA A 235 -14.36 4.46 -29.29
C ALA A 235 -13.62 5.63 -28.63
N TRP A 236 -13.60 6.80 -29.26
CA TRP A 236 -12.94 7.98 -28.68
C TRP A 236 -13.68 8.54 -27.47
N GLY A 237 -15.02 8.54 -27.49
CA GLY A 237 -15.85 8.97 -26.37
C GLY A 237 -15.62 8.10 -25.13
N GLY A 238 -15.62 6.77 -25.29
CA GLY A 238 -15.33 5.84 -24.21
C GLY A 238 -13.89 5.94 -23.69
N ALA A 239 -12.91 6.12 -24.59
CA ALA A 239 -11.52 6.32 -24.20
C ALA A 239 -11.32 7.61 -23.38
N LEU A 240 -11.91 8.73 -23.81
CA LEU A 240 -11.84 10.01 -23.08
C LEU A 240 -12.57 9.92 -21.74
N ALA A 241 -13.75 9.28 -21.71
CA ALA A 241 -14.49 9.05 -20.48
C ALA A 241 -13.67 8.24 -19.46
N TYR A 242 -12.86 7.27 -19.92
CA TYR A 242 -11.98 6.49 -19.05
C TYR A 242 -10.80 7.28 -18.46
N THR A 243 -10.42 8.41 -19.06
CA THR A 243 -9.33 9.26 -18.54
C THR A 243 -9.75 10.17 -17.37
N LEU A 244 -11.05 10.30 -17.13
CA LEU A 244 -11.66 11.14 -16.08
C LEU A 244 -11.93 10.34 -14.80
#